data_AF-A0A5D2VC83-F1
#
_entry.id   AF-A0A5D2VC83-F1
#
_cell.length_a   1.000
_cell.length_b   1.000
_cell.length_c   1.000
_cell.angle_alpha   90.00
_cell.angle_beta   90.00
_cell.angle_gamma   90.00
#
_symmetry.space_group_name_H-M   'P 1'
#
loop_
_entity.id
_entity.type
_entity.pdbx_description
1 polymer ?
#
loop_
_entity_poly.entity_id
_entity_poly.type
_entity_poly.pdbx_seq_one_letter_code
_entity_poly.pdbx_strand_id
1 'polypeptide(L)'
;MEVDEIGKIVCSYPILLGSCTLKKTSSLLHDLNVGKKRLCKYIQENPQELSKWGMGTRVRPLPDSGEGLESQKLKTKFFLDLGYGENPNMLKKAFKVFRGRGGELQERFDTIVNAGLDQEDVSKMIRVSPQILNQSKALIQSKIDILVNELGFPLSSLILFPSYLSYTTQRVRLRLAMYNWLKDQGKAEPDLALSTIISWSDKIFLSQCVNNHPSGPQVWEDLKAEFTRDK
;
A
#
# COMPACT_ATOMS: atom_id res chain seq x y z
N MET A 1 2.22 18.34 -14.42
CA MET A 1 2.88 19.65 -14.33
C MET A 1 1.79 20.55 -13.84
N GLU A 2 1.99 21.13 -12.67
CA GLU A 2 1.00 22.00 -12.04
C GLU A 2 0.90 23.31 -12.83
N VAL A 3 -0.26 23.97 -12.75
CA VAL A 3 -0.53 25.19 -13.52
C VAL A 3 0.51 26.27 -13.23
N ASP A 4 0.94 26.40 -11.98
CA ASP A 4 1.96 27.36 -11.56
C ASP A 4 3.33 27.10 -12.20
N GLU A 5 3.69 25.83 -12.38
CA GLU A 5 4.95 25.44 -13.04
C GLU A 5 4.92 25.76 -14.53
N ILE A 6 3.77 25.52 -15.17
CA ILE A 6 3.54 25.89 -16.58
C ILE A 6 3.65 27.40 -16.72
N GLY A 7 3.00 28.17 -15.84
CA GLY A 7 3.05 29.63 -15.83
C GLY A 7 4.48 30.17 -15.74
N LYS A 8 5.31 29.61 -14.85
CA LYS A 8 6.74 29.98 -14.73
C LYS A 8 7.50 29.79 -16.03
N ILE A 9 7.30 28.66 -16.73
CA ILE A 9 7.96 28.38 -18.01
C ILE A 9 7.49 29.37 -19.08
N VAL A 10 6.18 29.62 -19.18
CA VAL A 10 5.61 30.55 -20.17
C VAL A 10 6.13 31.97 -19.97
N CYS A 11 6.18 32.46 -18.74
CA CYS A 11 6.69 33.80 -18.44
C CYS A 11 8.21 33.93 -18.63
N SER A 12 8.98 32.87 -18.35
CA SER A 12 10.45 32.92 -18.40
C SER A 12 11.03 32.61 -19.78
N TYR A 13 10.30 31.86 -20.62
CA TYR A 13 10.75 31.42 -21.93
C TYR A 13 9.75 31.70 -23.08
N PRO A 14 9.16 32.91 -23.18
CA PRO A 14 8.12 33.19 -24.17
C PRO A 14 8.64 33.11 -25.62
N ILE A 15 9.87 33.58 -25.87
CA ILE A 15 10.49 33.55 -27.21
C ILE A 15 10.73 32.11 -27.64
N LEU A 16 11.25 31.27 -26.75
CA LEU A 16 11.49 29.86 -27.00
C LEU A 16 10.20 29.17 -27.43
N LEU A 17 9.14 29.30 -26.62
CA LEU A 17 7.84 28.67 -26.89
C LEU A 17 7.20 29.17 -28.19
N GLY A 18 7.34 30.46 -28.50
CA GLY A 18 6.83 31.04 -29.75
C GLY A 18 7.64 30.64 -31.00
N SER A 19 8.90 30.24 -30.82
CA SER A 19 9.81 29.90 -31.92
C SER A 19 9.81 28.42 -32.31
N CYS A 20 9.24 27.54 -31.49
CA CYS A 20 9.28 26.09 -31.71
C CYS A 20 7.90 25.49 -32.03
N THR A 21 7.80 24.80 -33.17
CA THR A 21 6.65 23.92 -33.48
C THR A 21 6.96 22.51 -32.99
N LEU A 22 6.58 22.17 -31.77
CA LEU A 22 6.90 20.87 -31.16
C LEU A 22 6.20 19.70 -31.86
N LYS A 23 6.85 18.53 -31.85
CA LYS A 23 6.20 17.28 -32.24
C LYS A 23 5.05 16.93 -31.27
N LYS A 24 4.15 16.06 -31.72
CA LYS A 24 3.07 15.52 -30.88
C LYS A 24 3.66 14.85 -29.63
N THR A 25 2.99 15.03 -28.49
CA THR A 25 3.42 14.46 -27.20
C THR A 25 3.62 12.94 -27.28
N SER A 26 2.77 12.21 -27.99
CA SER A 26 2.92 10.76 -28.16
C SER A 26 4.21 10.38 -28.87
N SER A 27 4.56 11.09 -29.94
CA SER A 27 5.83 10.92 -30.66
C SER A 27 7.01 11.27 -29.77
N LEU A 28 6.93 12.35 -29.00
CA LEU A 28 7.99 12.73 -28.07
C LEU A 28 8.19 11.67 -26.98
N LEU A 29 7.12 11.15 -26.37
CA LEU A 29 7.23 10.09 -25.35
C LEU A 29 7.91 8.83 -25.92
N HIS A 30 7.58 8.47 -27.15
CA HIS A 30 8.18 7.34 -27.85
C HIS A 30 9.66 7.61 -28.18
N ASP A 31 9.96 8.71 -28.87
CA ASP A 31 11.30 9.03 -29.36
C ASP A 31 12.29 9.33 -28.21
N LEU A 32 11.80 9.95 -27.13
CA LEU A 32 12.57 10.22 -25.90
C LEU A 32 12.65 8.99 -24.98
N ASN A 33 11.89 7.91 -25.27
CA ASN A 33 11.74 6.71 -24.45
C ASN A 33 11.45 7.04 -22.97
N VAL A 34 10.39 7.82 -22.71
CA VAL A 34 10.13 8.39 -21.39
C VAL A 34 8.63 8.44 -21.06
N GLY A 35 8.31 8.33 -19.76
CA GLY A 35 6.95 8.54 -19.27
C GLY A 35 6.62 10.02 -19.05
N LYS A 36 5.31 10.36 -19.04
CA LYS A 36 4.81 11.74 -18.91
C LYS A 36 5.39 12.50 -17.71
N LYS A 37 5.47 11.85 -16.53
CA LYS A 37 5.97 12.48 -15.29
C LYS A 37 7.44 12.90 -15.43
N ARG A 38 8.29 11.98 -15.90
CA ARG A 38 9.72 12.23 -16.09
C ARG A 38 9.97 13.28 -17.17
N LEU A 39 9.20 13.26 -18.26
CA LEU A 39 9.26 14.30 -19.29
C LEU A 39 8.92 15.68 -18.73
N CYS A 40 7.85 15.79 -17.94
CA CYS A 40 7.47 17.06 -17.30
C CYS A 40 8.60 17.60 -16.41
N LYS A 41 9.16 16.74 -15.55
CA LYS A 41 10.28 17.10 -14.67
C LYS A 41 11.51 17.56 -15.47
N TYR A 42 11.87 16.83 -16.52
CA TYR A 42 12.99 17.20 -17.38
C TYR A 42 12.78 18.56 -18.07
N ILE A 43 11.56 18.87 -18.53
CA ILE A 43 11.20 20.17 -19.13
C ILE A 43 11.27 21.28 -18.08
N GLN A 44 10.81 21.05 -16.86
CA GLN A 44 10.89 22.04 -15.78
C GLN A 44 12.35 22.38 -15.44
N GLU A 45 13.21 21.36 -15.36
CA GLU A 45 14.63 21.53 -15.06
C GLU A 45 15.40 22.12 -16.25
N ASN A 46 14.98 21.82 -17.49
CA ASN A 46 15.68 22.21 -18.70
C ASN A 46 14.73 22.73 -19.80
N PRO A 47 14.07 23.90 -19.61
CA PRO A 47 13.07 24.38 -20.57
C PRO A 47 13.60 24.57 -22.00
N GLN A 48 14.88 24.97 -22.12
CA GLN A 48 15.56 25.21 -23.41
C GLN A 48 15.61 23.98 -24.33
N GLU A 49 15.54 22.76 -23.77
CA GLU A 49 15.56 21.51 -24.53
C GLU A 49 14.34 21.36 -25.47
N LEU A 50 13.25 22.09 -25.20
CA LEU A 50 12.07 22.13 -26.06
C LEU A 50 12.42 22.54 -27.50
N SER A 51 13.40 23.42 -27.70
CA SER A 51 13.86 23.83 -29.04
C SER A 51 14.35 22.65 -29.90
N LYS A 52 14.89 21.60 -29.27
CA LYS A 52 15.46 20.43 -29.95
C LYS A 52 14.39 19.44 -30.40
N TRP A 53 13.16 19.61 -29.94
CA TRP A 53 12.04 18.68 -30.15
C TRP A 53 11.00 19.20 -31.16
N GLY A 54 11.42 20.17 -31.97
CA GLY A 54 10.62 20.72 -33.05
C GLY A 54 10.33 19.75 -34.20
N MET A 55 9.39 20.12 -35.05
CA MET A 55 9.12 19.46 -36.31
C MET A 55 10.37 19.48 -37.20
N GLY A 56 10.63 18.39 -37.91
CA GLY A 56 11.81 18.24 -38.78
C GLY A 56 13.12 17.93 -38.05
N THR A 57 13.17 17.97 -36.71
CA THR A 57 14.38 17.58 -35.95
C THR A 57 14.39 16.09 -35.62
N ARG A 58 15.60 15.52 -35.49
CA ARG A 58 15.79 14.15 -35.00
C ARG A 58 15.85 14.18 -33.47
N VAL A 59 14.84 13.58 -32.84
CA VAL A 59 14.78 13.42 -31.39
C VAL A 59 15.46 12.10 -31.02
N ARG A 60 16.27 12.12 -29.94
CA ARG A 60 16.96 10.93 -29.41
C ARG A 60 16.43 10.62 -28.00
N PRO A 61 16.55 9.37 -27.53
CA PRO A 61 16.19 9.01 -26.17
C PRO A 61 16.86 9.92 -25.14
N LEU A 62 16.13 10.25 -24.06
CA LEU A 62 16.74 10.94 -22.93
C LEU A 62 17.76 10.03 -22.25
N PRO A 63 18.86 10.58 -21.68
CA PRO A 63 19.79 9.81 -20.86
C PRO A 63 19.04 9.03 -19.78
N ASP A 64 19.50 7.86 -19.35
CA ASP A 64 18.88 7.17 -18.21
C ASP A 64 18.90 8.10 -16.98
N SER A 65 17.76 8.25 -16.30
CA SER A 65 17.71 9.04 -15.06
C SER A 65 18.42 8.35 -13.90
N GLY A 66 18.75 7.07 -14.03
CA GLY A 66 19.27 6.26 -12.93
C GLY A 66 18.22 5.94 -11.86
N GLU A 67 17.00 6.49 -11.96
CA GLU A 67 15.92 6.31 -11.00
C GLU A 67 15.53 4.84 -10.83
N GLY A 68 15.64 4.03 -11.90
CA GLY A 68 15.41 2.59 -11.84
C GLY A 68 16.45 1.88 -10.97
N LEU A 69 17.73 2.20 -11.17
CA LEU A 69 18.84 1.64 -10.38
C LEU A 69 18.75 2.09 -8.93
N GLU A 70 18.50 3.37 -8.67
CA GLU A 70 18.33 3.91 -7.31
C GLU A 70 17.11 3.31 -6.61
N SER A 71 15.98 3.16 -7.30
CA SER A 71 14.81 2.48 -6.75
C SER A 71 15.10 1.02 -6.41
N GLN A 72 15.95 0.34 -7.19
CA GLN A 72 16.35 -1.04 -6.91
C GLN A 72 17.31 -1.11 -5.72
N LYS A 73 18.29 -0.20 -5.64
CA LYS A 73 19.20 -0.07 -4.49
C LYS A 73 18.43 0.18 -3.19
N LEU A 74 17.48 1.12 -3.19
CA LEU A 74 16.63 1.39 -2.03
C LEU A 74 15.81 0.17 -1.62
N LYS A 75 15.29 -0.59 -2.59
CA LYS A 75 14.52 -1.81 -2.30
C LYS A 75 15.40 -2.93 -1.75
N THR A 76 16.62 -3.09 -2.27
CA THR A 76 17.61 -4.03 -1.71
C THR A 76 18.00 -3.62 -0.30
N LYS A 77 18.31 -2.34 -0.07
CA LYS A 77 18.63 -1.81 1.27
C LYS A 77 17.51 -2.11 2.27
N PHE A 78 16.26 -1.82 1.90
CA PHE A 78 15.09 -2.13 2.71
C PHE A 78 15.02 -3.62 3.12
N PHE A 79 15.34 -4.54 2.20
CA PHE A 79 15.36 -5.97 2.52
C PHE A 79 16.51 -6.38 3.44
N LEU A 80 17.67 -5.74 3.31
CA LEU A 80 18.79 -5.94 4.23
C LEU A 80 18.43 -5.45 5.63
N ASP A 81 17.83 -4.26 5.73
CA ASP A 81 17.39 -3.65 6.99
C ASP A 81 16.27 -4.49 7.65
N LEU A 82 15.43 -5.17 6.86
CA LEU A 82 14.46 -6.16 7.35
C LEU A 82 15.09 -7.50 7.78
N GLY A 83 16.37 -7.75 7.48
CA GLY A 83 17.08 -8.97 7.85
C GLY A 83 16.96 -10.14 6.87
N TYR A 84 16.68 -9.89 5.57
CA TYR A 84 16.73 -10.94 4.54
C TYR A 84 18.16 -11.37 4.15
N GLY A 85 19.17 -10.58 4.56
CA GLY A 85 20.58 -10.82 4.26
C GLY A 85 20.93 -10.64 2.78
N GLU A 86 22.20 -10.81 2.45
CA GLU A 86 22.73 -10.59 1.09
C GLU A 86 22.53 -11.78 0.15
N ASN A 87 21.96 -12.88 0.63
CA ASN A 87 21.78 -14.09 -0.17
C ASN A 87 20.89 -13.80 -1.40
N PRO A 88 21.40 -14.00 -2.64
CA PRO A 88 20.66 -13.65 -3.85
C PRO A 88 19.32 -14.38 -4.00
N ASN A 89 19.23 -15.63 -3.53
CA ASN A 89 17.98 -16.40 -3.58
C ASN A 89 16.94 -15.88 -2.59
N MET A 90 17.37 -15.43 -1.41
CA MET A 90 16.50 -14.81 -0.41
C MET A 90 15.99 -13.46 -0.89
N LEU A 91 16.87 -12.62 -1.42
CA LEU A 91 16.49 -11.36 -2.04
C LEU A 91 15.50 -11.60 -3.19
N LYS A 92 15.78 -12.54 -4.10
CA LYS A 92 14.87 -12.88 -5.20
C LYS A 92 13.49 -13.33 -4.72
N LYS A 93 13.40 -14.05 -3.60
CA LYS A 93 12.12 -14.39 -2.96
C LYS A 93 11.43 -13.13 -2.41
N ALA A 94 12.15 -12.27 -1.69
CA ALA A 94 11.62 -11.00 -1.17
C ALA A 94 11.08 -10.09 -2.29
N PHE A 95 11.80 -9.96 -3.40
CA PHE A 95 11.36 -9.19 -4.57
C PHE A 95 10.03 -9.69 -5.16
N LYS A 96 9.74 -11.00 -5.09
CA LYS A 96 8.46 -11.56 -5.55
C LYS A 96 7.31 -11.30 -4.56
N VAL A 97 7.62 -11.27 -3.28
CA VAL A 97 6.61 -11.13 -2.21
C VAL A 97 6.21 -9.67 -2.02
N PHE A 98 7.17 -8.75 -1.97
CA PHE A 98 6.92 -7.33 -1.72
C PHE A 98 6.64 -6.55 -3.01
N ARG A 99 5.48 -5.88 -3.03
CA ARG A 99 5.01 -5.04 -4.15
C ARG A 99 5.27 -3.56 -3.87
N GLY A 100 5.82 -2.86 -4.86
CA GLY A 100 6.16 -1.44 -4.77
C GLY A 100 7.65 -1.15 -4.78
N ARG A 101 8.00 0.13 -4.83
CA ARG A 101 9.40 0.64 -4.78
C ARG A 101 9.93 0.64 -3.35
N GLY A 102 11.26 0.67 -3.19
CA GLY A 102 11.91 0.68 -1.86
C GLY A 102 11.38 1.79 -0.94
N GLY A 103 11.29 3.03 -1.45
CA GLY A 103 10.74 4.15 -0.67
C GLY A 103 9.27 3.98 -0.28
N GLU A 104 8.44 3.36 -1.13
CA GLU A 104 7.03 3.09 -0.81
C GLU A 104 6.89 2.01 0.26
N LEU A 105 7.78 1.00 0.24
CA LEU A 105 7.82 -0.04 1.26
C LEU A 105 8.28 0.52 2.60
N GLN A 106 9.30 1.39 2.59
CA GLN A 106 9.76 2.11 3.78
C GLN A 106 8.63 2.98 4.36
N GLU A 107 7.92 3.75 3.54
CA GLU A 107 6.81 4.58 4.03
C GLU A 107 5.71 3.75 4.73
N ARG A 108 5.38 2.58 4.17
CA ARG A 108 4.39 1.66 4.77
C ARG A 108 4.91 1.02 6.04
N PHE A 109 6.20 0.69 6.10
CA PHE A 109 6.88 0.23 7.32
C PHE A 109 6.81 1.29 8.40
N ASP A 110 7.22 2.51 8.08
CA ASP A 110 7.25 3.65 9.00
C ASP A 110 5.85 4.00 9.51
N THR A 111 4.81 3.80 8.70
CA THR A 111 3.41 3.99 9.14
C THR A 111 3.09 3.11 10.35
N ILE A 112 3.61 1.89 10.40
CA ILE A 112 3.36 0.95 11.51
C ILE A 112 4.22 1.30 12.72
N VAL A 113 5.49 1.67 12.50
CA VAL A 113 6.39 2.13 13.58
C VAL A 113 5.84 3.40 14.23
N ASN A 114 5.42 4.37 13.42
CA ASN A 114 4.87 5.64 13.88
C ASN A 114 3.52 5.50 14.59
N ALA A 115 2.83 4.35 14.45
CA ALA A 115 1.67 4.04 15.27
C ALA A 115 2.05 3.74 16.73
N GLY A 116 3.33 3.52 17.03
CA GLY A 116 3.87 3.32 18.38
C GLY A 116 4.49 1.93 18.62
N LEU A 117 4.75 1.14 17.58
CA LEU A 117 5.43 -0.15 17.71
C LEU A 117 6.96 -0.01 17.58
N ASP A 118 7.68 -0.84 18.31
CA ASP A 118 9.14 -0.93 18.21
C ASP A 118 9.57 -1.40 16.80
N GLN A 119 10.64 -0.80 16.28
CA GLN A 119 11.13 -1.06 14.94
C GLN A 119 11.55 -2.53 14.74
N GLU A 120 12.15 -3.16 15.75
CA GLU A 120 12.58 -4.55 15.68
C GLU A 120 11.39 -5.50 15.64
N ASP A 121 10.36 -5.22 16.44
CA ASP A 121 9.11 -5.98 16.43
C ASP A 121 8.37 -5.83 15.10
N VAL A 122 8.32 -4.62 14.52
CA VAL A 122 7.75 -4.40 13.19
C VAL A 122 8.54 -5.16 12.12
N SER A 123 9.86 -5.20 12.20
CA SER A 123 10.71 -6.00 11.31
C SER A 123 10.42 -7.51 11.41
N LYS A 124 10.28 -8.05 12.63
CA LYS A 124 9.87 -9.46 12.85
C LYS A 124 8.47 -9.72 12.29
N MET A 125 7.53 -8.84 12.59
CA MET A 125 6.14 -8.89 12.14
C MET A 125 6.05 -8.96 10.60
N ILE A 126 6.79 -8.10 9.90
CA ILE A 126 6.81 -8.03 8.44
C ILE A 126 7.49 -9.25 7.81
N ARG A 127 8.53 -9.81 8.43
CA ARG A 127 9.13 -11.08 7.96
C ARG A 127 8.15 -12.24 8.03
N VAL A 128 7.29 -12.28 9.06
CA VAL A 128 6.26 -13.30 9.24
C VAL A 128 5.06 -13.09 8.30
N SER A 129 4.64 -11.84 8.08
CA SER A 129 3.50 -11.49 7.22
C SER A 129 3.82 -10.37 6.24
N PRO A 130 4.68 -10.61 5.24
CA PRO A 130 5.18 -9.58 4.34
C PRO A 130 4.09 -8.94 3.47
N GLN A 131 2.98 -9.65 3.24
CA GLN A 131 1.83 -9.17 2.49
C GLN A 131 1.16 -7.94 3.13
N ILE A 132 1.39 -7.64 4.41
CA ILE A 132 0.82 -6.45 5.06
C ILE A 132 1.33 -5.15 4.43
N LEU A 133 2.53 -5.17 3.82
CA LEU A 133 3.08 -4.02 3.10
C LEU A 133 2.61 -3.94 1.64
N ASN A 134 1.80 -4.88 1.15
CA ASN A 134 1.29 -4.88 -0.23
C ASN A 134 -0.01 -4.07 -0.40
N GLN A 135 -0.35 -3.24 0.58
CA GLN A 135 -1.52 -2.37 0.56
C GLN A 135 -1.11 -0.89 0.72
N SER A 136 -2.05 0.03 0.55
CA SER A 136 -1.76 1.46 0.69
C SER A 136 -1.52 1.84 2.15
N LYS A 137 -0.71 2.88 2.37
CA LYS A 137 -0.51 3.51 3.69
C LYS A 137 -1.83 3.83 4.37
N ALA A 138 -2.75 4.46 3.64
CA ALA A 138 -4.07 4.83 4.17
C ALA A 138 -4.84 3.61 4.68
N LEU A 139 -4.77 2.47 3.99
CA LEU A 139 -5.46 1.25 4.43
C LEU A 139 -4.79 0.61 5.65
N ILE A 140 -3.45 0.64 5.73
CA ILE A 140 -2.73 0.19 6.94
C ILE A 140 -3.17 1.03 8.13
N GLN A 141 -3.12 2.36 8.01
CA GLN A 141 -3.50 3.27 9.09
C GLN A 141 -4.94 3.06 9.53
N SER A 142 -5.88 2.94 8.58
CA SER A 142 -7.28 2.68 8.88
C SER A 142 -7.49 1.36 9.62
N LYS A 143 -6.76 0.29 9.26
CA LYS A 143 -6.86 -0.99 9.97
C LYS A 143 -6.29 -0.91 11.40
N ILE A 144 -5.19 -0.18 11.59
CA ILE A 144 -4.63 0.06 12.92
C ILE A 144 -5.62 0.85 13.79
N ASP A 145 -6.22 1.90 13.23
CA ASP A 145 -7.23 2.72 13.90
C ASP A 145 -8.45 1.88 14.33
N ILE A 146 -8.96 1.03 13.45
CA ILE A 146 -10.05 0.10 13.77
C ILE A 146 -9.63 -0.85 14.90
N LEU A 147 -8.43 -1.42 14.87
CA LEU A 147 -7.98 -2.33 15.91
C LEU A 147 -7.96 -1.67 17.29
N VAL A 148 -7.38 -0.46 17.37
CA VAL A 148 -7.11 0.19 18.65
C VAL A 148 -8.31 1.01 19.13
N ASN A 149 -8.84 1.88 18.29
CA ASN A 149 -9.85 2.87 18.69
C ASN A 149 -11.28 2.33 18.60
N GLU A 150 -11.59 1.53 17.57
CA GLU A 150 -12.93 0.96 17.42
C GLU A 150 -13.11 -0.33 18.24
N LEU A 151 -12.13 -1.25 18.14
CA LEU A 151 -12.24 -2.58 18.74
C LEU A 151 -11.59 -2.68 20.14
N GLY A 152 -10.86 -1.65 20.57
CA GLY A 152 -10.27 -1.58 21.90
C GLY A 152 -9.10 -2.53 22.16
N PHE A 153 -8.52 -3.14 21.12
CA PHE A 153 -7.36 -4.03 21.29
C PHE A 153 -6.08 -3.21 21.46
N PRO A 154 -5.13 -3.65 22.31
CA PRO A 154 -3.85 -2.98 22.41
C PRO A 154 -3.08 -3.14 21.10
N LEU A 155 -2.33 -2.10 20.70
CA LEU A 155 -1.52 -2.11 19.48
C LEU A 155 -0.55 -3.29 19.40
N SER A 156 -0.03 -3.73 20.55
CA SER A 156 0.84 -4.92 20.68
C SER A 156 0.19 -6.21 20.18
N SER A 157 -1.14 -6.25 20.05
CA SER A 157 -1.86 -7.37 19.42
C SER A 157 -1.41 -7.62 17.97
N LEU A 158 -0.92 -6.60 17.27
CA LEU A 158 -0.35 -6.76 15.92
C LEU A 158 0.94 -7.56 15.91
N ILE A 159 1.73 -7.52 16.98
CA ILE A 159 2.97 -8.30 17.10
C ILE A 159 2.61 -9.79 17.17
N LEU A 160 1.58 -10.13 17.96
CA LEU A 160 1.10 -11.51 18.14
C LEU A 160 0.32 -12.02 16.93
N PHE A 161 -0.42 -11.14 16.24
CA PHE A 161 -1.22 -11.48 15.07
C PHE A 161 -0.99 -10.51 13.89
N PRO A 162 0.19 -10.56 13.24
CA PRO A 162 0.56 -9.66 12.15
C PRO A 162 -0.42 -9.70 10.98
N SER A 163 -0.93 -10.89 10.68
CA SER A 163 -1.82 -11.13 9.55
C SER A 163 -3.20 -10.49 9.73
N TYR A 164 -3.52 -9.94 10.91
CA TYR A 164 -4.67 -9.03 11.10
C TYR A 164 -4.77 -8.01 9.96
N LEU A 165 -3.66 -7.33 9.64
CA LEU A 165 -3.61 -6.31 8.59
C LEU A 165 -3.87 -6.86 7.17
N SER A 166 -3.89 -8.18 6.99
CA SER A 166 -4.21 -8.82 5.71
C SER A 166 -5.71 -9.05 5.52
N TYR A 167 -6.51 -9.05 6.60
CA TYR A 167 -7.95 -9.26 6.52
C TYR A 167 -8.71 -7.99 6.14
N THR A 168 -9.92 -8.15 5.59
CA THR A 168 -10.80 -7.02 5.30
C THR A 168 -11.44 -6.52 6.59
N THR A 169 -11.62 -5.20 6.71
CA THR A 169 -12.26 -4.57 7.88
C THR A 169 -13.68 -5.10 8.08
N GLN A 170 -14.42 -5.33 6.99
CA GLN A 170 -15.75 -5.95 7.03
C GLN A 170 -15.73 -7.34 7.68
N ARG A 171 -14.77 -8.19 7.32
CA ARG A 171 -14.65 -9.52 7.92
C ARG A 171 -14.34 -9.45 9.41
N VAL A 172 -13.45 -8.54 9.80
CA VAL A 172 -13.09 -8.34 11.21
C VAL A 172 -14.30 -7.92 12.04
N ARG A 173 -14.99 -6.85 11.62
CA ARG A 173 -16.18 -6.31 12.31
C ARG A 173 -17.30 -7.34 12.42
N LEU A 174 -17.67 -7.93 11.28
CA LEU A 174 -18.78 -8.89 11.22
C LEU A 174 -18.54 -10.09 12.15
N ARG A 175 -17.32 -10.63 12.15
CA ARG A 175 -17.00 -11.79 12.98
C ARG A 175 -16.90 -11.47 14.47
N LEU A 176 -16.36 -10.31 14.82
CA LEU A 176 -16.32 -9.86 16.20
C LEU A 176 -17.72 -9.54 16.74
N ALA A 177 -18.57 -8.90 15.94
CA ALA A 177 -19.96 -8.65 16.32
C ALA A 177 -20.70 -9.96 16.61
N MET A 178 -20.55 -10.95 15.74
CA MET A 178 -21.16 -12.26 15.94
C MET A 178 -20.61 -13.00 17.17
N TYR A 179 -19.29 -12.94 17.38
CA TYR A 179 -18.66 -13.54 18.55
C TYR A 179 -19.12 -12.88 19.86
N ASN A 180 -19.17 -11.54 19.90
CA ASN A 180 -19.64 -10.79 21.06
C ASN A 180 -21.11 -11.12 21.37
N TRP A 181 -21.97 -11.18 20.34
CA TRP A 181 -23.35 -11.61 20.52
C TRP A 181 -23.44 -13.03 21.12
N LEU A 182 -22.65 -13.99 20.63
CA LEU A 182 -22.61 -15.34 21.21
C LEU A 182 -22.09 -15.36 22.65
N LYS A 183 -21.12 -14.49 22.98
CA LYS A 183 -20.60 -14.32 24.34
C LYS A 183 -21.70 -13.80 25.27
N ASP A 184 -22.50 -12.83 24.83
CA ASP A 184 -23.65 -12.32 25.59
C ASP A 184 -24.74 -13.37 25.78
N GLN A 185 -24.89 -14.31 24.84
CA GLN A 185 -25.78 -15.49 24.98
C GLN A 185 -25.18 -16.61 25.84
N GLY A 186 -23.94 -16.48 26.34
CA GLY A 186 -23.23 -17.53 27.07
C GLY A 186 -22.93 -18.78 26.22
N LYS A 187 -22.83 -18.62 24.89
CA LYS A 187 -22.57 -19.71 23.92
C LYS A 187 -21.19 -19.66 23.26
N ALA A 188 -20.33 -18.73 23.68
CA ALA A 188 -18.94 -18.67 23.26
C ALA A 188 -18.00 -18.69 24.45
N GLU A 189 -16.82 -19.27 24.25
CA GLU A 189 -15.72 -19.20 25.23
C GLU A 189 -15.32 -17.73 25.42
N PRO A 190 -15.23 -17.23 26.67
CA PRO A 190 -15.10 -15.80 26.95
C PRO A 190 -13.78 -15.16 26.48
N ASP A 191 -12.74 -15.97 26.23
CA ASP A 191 -11.38 -15.49 25.98
C ASP A 191 -10.77 -16.03 24.67
N LEU A 192 -11.62 -16.26 23.66
CA LEU A 192 -11.15 -16.74 22.36
C LEU A 192 -10.25 -15.69 21.71
N ALA A 193 -9.04 -16.11 21.31
CA ALA A 193 -8.07 -15.19 20.72
C ALA A 193 -8.61 -14.53 19.44
N LEU A 194 -8.29 -13.23 19.27
CA LEU A 194 -8.64 -12.43 18.09
C LEU A 194 -8.19 -13.12 16.78
N SER A 195 -6.99 -13.70 16.81
CA SER A 195 -6.43 -14.46 15.69
C SER A 195 -7.31 -15.63 15.29
N THR A 196 -7.85 -16.38 16.25
CA THR A 196 -8.74 -17.52 16.03
C THR A 196 -10.04 -17.08 15.35
N ILE A 197 -10.70 -16.06 15.91
CA ILE A 197 -11.98 -15.52 15.42
C ILE A 197 -11.84 -15.05 13.96
N ILE A 198 -10.79 -14.29 13.66
CA ILE A 198 -10.61 -13.68 12.34
C ILE A 198 -10.06 -14.68 11.31
N SER A 199 -9.17 -15.60 11.71
CA SER A 199 -8.45 -16.45 10.77
C SER A 199 -9.23 -17.66 10.27
N TRP A 200 -10.23 -18.14 11.02
CA TRP A 200 -11.04 -19.30 10.61
C TRP A 200 -11.59 -19.17 9.19
N SER A 201 -11.61 -20.25 8.41
CA SER A 201 -12.34 -20.22 7.13
C SER A 201 -13.82 -19.90 7.36
N ASP A 202 -14.53 -19.41 6.34
CA ASP A 202 -15.95 -19.10 6.50
C ASP A 202 -16.76 -20.35 6.87
N LYS A 203 -16.40 -21.51 6.31
CA LYS A 203 -16.98 -22.80 6.68
C LYS A 203 -16.80 -23.10 8.17
N ILE A 204 -15.58 -22.96 8.69
CA ILE A 204 -15.29 -23.24 10.10
C ILE A 204 -16.04 -22.24 10.99
N PHE A 205 -15.95 -20.94 10.68
CA PHE A 205 -16.61 -19.88 11.44
C PHE A 205 -18.13 -20.08 11.50
N LEU A 206 -18.77 -20.42 10.38
CA LEU A 206 -20.20 -20.72 10.36
C LEU A 206 -20.53 -21.92 11.24
N SER A 207 -19.78 -23.02 11.09
CA SER A 207 -20.06 -24.25 11.84
C SER A 207 -19.80 -24.16 13.33
N GLN A 208 -18.73 -23.48 13.76
CA GLN A 208 -18.24 -23.46 15.14
C GLN A 208 -18.62 -22.20 15.91
N CYS A 209 -19.10 -21.16 15.25
CA CYS A 209 -19.50 -19.91 15.88
C CYS A 209 -20.99 -19.71 15.63
N VAL A 210 -21.38 -19.51 14.37
CA VAL A 210 -22.75 -19.14 14.00
C VAL A 210 -23.78 -20.22 14.36
N ASN A 211 -23.47 -21.48 14.04
CA ASN A 211 -24.42 -22.58 14.22
C ASN A 211 -24.48 -23.12 15.66
N ASN A 212 -23.67 -22.59 16.59
CA ASN A 212 -23.71 -23.01 18.00
C ASN A 212 -24.95 -22.49 18.75
N HIS A 213 -25.71 -21.57 18.14
CA HIS A 213 -26.96 -21.07 18.68
C HIS A 213 -28.09 -21.21 17.63
N PRO A 214 -29.30 -21.67 18.00
CA PRO A 214 -30.42 -21.82 17.06
C PRO A 214 -30.73 -20.54 16.25
N SER A 215 -30.74 -19.38 16.91
CA SER A 215 -30.93 -18.06 16.27
C SER A 215 -29.68 -17.50 15.55
N GLY A 216 -28.52 -18.16 15.67
CA GLY A 216 -27.25 -17.63 15.16
C GLY A 216 -27.24 -17.36 13.64
N PRO A 217 -27.78 -18.27 12.79
CA PRO A 217 -27.86 -18.01 11.34
C PRO A 217 -28.65 -16.75 10.99
N GLN A 218 -29.76 -16.48 11.69
CA GLN A 218 -30.56 -15.28 11.46
C GLN A 218 -29.78 -14.02 11.85
N VAL A 219 -29.21 -14.01 13.06
CA VAL A 219 -28.41 -12.87 13.55
C VAL A 219 -27.22 -12.59 12.62
N TRP A 220 -26.58 -13.63 12.09
CA TRP A 220 -25.48 -13.49 11.15
C TRP A 220 -25.88 -12.78 9.85
N GLU A 221 -27.06 -13.08 9.30
CA GLU A 221 -27.58 -12.39 8.11
C GLU A 221 -27.99 -10.95 8.43
N ASP A 222 -28.57 -10.70 9.61
CA ASP A 222 -28.92 -9.36 10.05
C ASP A 222 -27.67 -8.47 10.19
N LEU A 223 -26.62 -8.98 10.85
CA LEU A 223 -25.33 -8.30 10.99
C LEU A 223 -24.68 -8.03 9.61
N LYS A 224 -24.73 -8.99 8.67
CA LYS A 224 -24.24 -8.76 7.30
C LYS A 224 -24.99 -7.63 6.61
N ALA A 225 -26.30 -7.56 6.78
CA ALA A 225 -27.13 -6.53 6.18
C ALA A 225 -26.79 -5.15 6.76
N GLU A 226 -26.54 -5.06 8.06
CA GLU A 226 -26.09 -3.83 8.74
C GLU A 226 -24.75 -3.34 8.17
N PHE A 227 -23.70 -4.17 8.19
CA PHE A 227 -22.37 -3.79 7.70
C PHE A 227 -22.25 -3.59 6.18
N THR A 228 -23.31 -3.92 5.42
CA THR A 228 -23.37 -3.63 3.98
C THR A 228 -23.99 -2.26 3.69
N ARG A 229 -24.79 -1.72 4.61
CA ARG A 229 -25.44 -0.41 4.47
C ARG A 229 -24.52 0.77 4.82
N ASP A 230 -23.46 0.54 5.60
CA ASP A 230 -22.47 1.57 5.99
C ASP A 230 -21.37 1.83 4.93
N LYS A 231 -21.67 1.63 3.65
CA LYS A 231 -20.80 1.96 2.50
C LYS A 231 -21.37 3.11 1.70
#